data_AF-A0A2E6XGX2-F1
#
_entry.id   AF-A0A2E6XGX2-F1
#
_cell.length_a   1.000
_cell.length_b   1.000
_cell.length_c   1.000
_cell.angle_alpha   90.00
_cell.angle_beta   90.00
_cell.angle_gamma   90.00
#
_symmetry.space_group_name_H-M   'P 1'
#
loop_
_entity.id
_entity.type
_entity.pdbx_description
1 polymer ?
#
loop_
_entity_poly.entity_id
_entity_poly.type
_entity_poly.pdbx_seq_one_letter_code
_entity_poly.pdbx_strand_id
1 'polypeptide(L)'
;MGLFDTLRSLESIRNVVVDFGINRPRAAILLTVLINAVLGAAILRVDVNSDPEDMLPSDDPARVFNHSIKNDFGSRDLVFLGIINDAGVLDGETIARTSLLIDRIQELDGVVPGGVVSFKTATSVPEGDLSPAQVDRIVADVDHNPVLAGRVISPDGKGLGIAIALESKGDADGVSSRIKDLLKSPGQEIRGEHYLGGLPLAEETFGSDMFIQMGFLAPIAGMLIFALMLYFFRRLLLVIGAMLVAMLSVIWTMGLLIGSGFTLHIMSSMIPVFLMSIAILDSIHILSEFFDQYPCGKTGGPPSGPSTANSLLPSPTQLRPQPWPLPPSPLPQYRRYRCSACSWPWGYSLPGSPP
;
A
#
# COMPACT_ATOMS: atom_id res chain seq x y z
N MET A 1 9.47 -14.48 40.24
CA MET A 1 9.94 -15.74 39.62
C MET A 1 9.73 -15.78 38.10
N GLY A 2 8.79 -15.04 37.50
CA GLY A 2 8.48 -15.19 36.06
C GLY A 2 9.43 -14.58 35.01
N LEU A 3 10.23 -13.55 35.32
CA LEU A 3 11.04 -12.86 34.30
C LEU A 3 12.35 -13.60 33.96
N PHE A 4 13.02 -14.20 34.95
CA PHE A 4 14.27 -14.93 34.72
C PHE A 4 14.05 -16.26 34.00
N ASP A 5 12.95 -16.96 34.31
CA ASP A 5 12.62 -18.22 33.64
C ASP A 5 12.18 -18.01 32.19
N THR A 6 11.46 -16.90 31.90
CA THR A 6 11.14 -16.50 30.52
C THR A 6 12.39 -16.12 29.73
N LEU A 7 13.33 -15.37 30.33
CA LEU A 7 14.60 -15.04 29.66
C LEU A 7 15.44 -16.30 29.36
N ARG A 8 15.54 -17.24 30.30
CA ARG A 8 16.28 -18.50 30.10
C ARG A 8 15.61 -19.40 29.05
N SER A 9 14.28 -19.41 29.00
CA SER A 9 13.50 -20.07 27.95
C SER A 9 13.79 -19.48 26.57
N LEU A 10 13.83 -18.15 26.44
CA LEU A 10 14.12 -17.47 25.17
C LEU A 10 15.54 -17.76 24.67
N GLU A 11 16.53 -17.75 25.55
CA GLU A 11 17.91 -18.13 25.20
C GLU A 11 18.01 -19.59 24.75
N SER A 12 17.28 -20.49 25.42
CA SER A 12 17.24 -21.90 25.03
C SER A 12 16.63 -22.09 23.65
N ILE A 13 15.52 -21.41 23.33
CA ILE A 13 14.87 -21.48 22.01
C ILE A 13 15.80 -20.93 20.93
N ARG A 14 16.42 -19.77 21.17
CA ARG A 14 17.39 -19.17 20.25
C ARG A 14 18.51 -20.15 19.92
N ASN A 15 19.13 -20.75 20.93
CA ASN A 15 20.25 -21.67 20.73
C ASN A 15 19.82 -22.89 19.93
N VAL A 16 18.64 -23.47 20.20
CA VAL A 16 18.11 -24.61 19.44
C VAL A 16 17.89 -24.27 17.96
N VAL A 17 17.33 -23.09 17.65
CA VAL A 17 17.10 -22.65 16.27
C VAL A 17 18.41 -22.43 15.52
N VAL A 18 19.38 -21.76 16.17
CA VAL A 18 20.71 -21.51 15.59
C VAL A 18 21.47 -22.81 15.38
N ASP A 19 21.50 -23.69 16.39
CA ASP A 19 22.17 -24.99 16.32
C ASP A 19 21.56 -25.89 15.25
N PHE A 20 20.24 -25.85 15.06
CA PHE A 20 19.57 -26.56 13.97
C PHE A 20 20.01 -26.04 12.61
N GLY A 21 20.03 -24.71 12.42
CA GLY A 21 20.47 -24.08 11.18
C GLY A 21 21.92 -24.39 10.82
N ILE A 22 22.82 -24.41 11.81
CA ILE A 22 24.26 -24.66 11.62
C ILE A 22 24.55 -26.16 11.42
N ASN A 23 23.99 -27.03 12.25
CA ASN A 23 24.33 -28.46 12.25
C ASN A 23 23.58 -29.25 11.15
N ARG A 24 22.43 -28.75 10.67
CA ARG A 24 21.62 -29.41 9.62
C ARG A 24 21.21 -28.43 8.50
N PRO A 25 22.16 -27.82 7.79
CA PRO A 25 21.86 -26.75 6.82
C PRO A 25 20.97 -27.22 5.67
N ARG A 26 21.16 -28.45 5.18
CA ARG A 26 20.31 -29.02 4.10
C ARG A 26 18.86 -29.19 4.52
N ALA A 27 18.63 -29.61 5.77
CA ALA A 27 17.29 -29.78 6.31
C ALA A 27 16.60 -28.43 6.53
N ALA A 28 17.33 -27.43 7.04
CA ALA A 28 16.84 -26.08 7.21
C ALA A 28 16.43 -25.44 5.87
N ILE A 29 17.28 -25.54 4.84
CA ILE A 29 16.97 -25.03 3.49
C ILE A 29 15.75 -25.74 2.91
N LEU A 30 15.68 -27.07 3.01
CA LEU A 30 14.56 -27.85 2.49
C LEU A 30 13.25 -27.47 3.19
N LEU A 31 13.27 -27.28 4.51
CA LEU A 31 12.11 -26.81 5.27
C LEU A 31 11.66 -25.41 4.82
N THR A 32 12.60 -24.46 4.69
CA THR A 32 12.28 -23.10 4.23
C THR A 32 11.68 -23.09 2.83
N VAL A 33 12.24 -23.88 1.91
CA VAL A 33 11.71 -24.02 0.54
C VAL A 33 10.31 -24.63 0.56
N LEU A 34 10.05 -25.64 1.40
CA LEU A 34 8.74 -26.26 1.54
C LEU A 34 7.70 -25.27 2.08
N ILE A 35 8.04 -24.53 3.15
CA ILE A 35 7.14 -23.52 3.73
C ILE A 35 6.86 -22.43 2.69
N ASN A 36 7.89 -21.96 1.98
CA ASN A 36 7.73 -21.00 0.90
C ASN A 36 6.83 -21.54 -0.22
N ALA A 37 7.00 -22.78 -0.65
CA ALA A 37 6.13 -23.36 -1.68
C ALA A 37 4.65 -23.41 -1.23
N VAL A 38 4.39 -23.76 0.03
CA VAL A 38 3.02 -23.82 0.59
C VAL A 38 2.41 -22.41 0.71
N LEU A 39 3.13 -21.47 1.34
CA LEU A 39 2.63 -20.11 1.56
C LEU A 39 2.58 -19.30 0.26
N GLY A 40 3.56 -19.49 -0.63
CA GLY A 40 3.56 -18.91 -1.96
C GLY A 40 2.42 -19.42 -2.84
N ALA A 41 2.04 -20.70 -2.71
CA ALA A 41 0.84 -21.22 -3.38
C ALA A 41 -0.45 -20.59 -2.84
N ALA A 42 -0.50 -20.21 -1.56
CA ALA A 42 -1.65 -19.49 -1.00
C ALA A 42 -1.82 -18.09 -1.64
N ILE A 43 -0.73 -17.42 -2.01
CA ILE A 43 -0.77 -16.11 -2.69
C ILE A 43 -1.49 -16.17 -4.04
N LEU A 44 -1.47 -17.31 -4.73
CA LEU A 44 -2.20 -17.48 -6.00
C LEU A 44 -3.72 -17.41 -5.84
N ARG A 45 -4.23 -17.50 -4.61
CA ARG A 45 -5.66 -17.35 -4.26
C ARG A 45 -5.96 -15.97 -3.68
N VAL A 46 -5.11 -14.98 -3.94
CA VAL A 46 -5.34 -13.62 -3.47
C VAL A 46 -6.69 -13.10 -3.96
N ASP A 47 -7.49 -12.63 -3.02
CA ASP A 47 -8.72 -11.90 -3.29
C ASP A 47 -8.52 -10.45 -2.85
N VAL A 48 -8.83 -9.52 -3.74
CA VAL A 48 -8.57 -8.10 -3.55
C VAL A 48 -9.86 -7.39 -3.24
N ASN A 49 -9.85 -6.66 -2.14
CA ASN A 49 -11.00 -5.91 -1.66
C ASN A 49 -10.68 -4.42 -1.64
N SER A 50 -11.28 -3.68 -2.58
CA SER A 50 -11.15 -2.23 -2.71
C SER A 50 -12.31 -1.46 -2.06
N ASP A 51 -13.22 -2.14 -1.36
CA ASP A 51 -14.34 -1.50 -0.68
C ASP A 51 -13.89 -0.91 0.67
N PRO A 52 -14.02 0.41 0.88
CA PRO A 52 -13.65 1.04 2.14
C PRO A 52 -14.58 0.65 3.29
N GLU A 53 -15.82 0.19 3.03
CA GLU A 53 -16.75 -0.29 4.07
C GLU A 53 -16.21 -1.55 4.76
N ASP A 54 -15.46 -2.38 4.03
CA ASP A 54 -14.84 -3.59 4.55
C ASP A 54 -13.61 -3.33 5.44
N MET A 55 -13.19 -2.07 5.58
CA MET A 55 -12.20 -1.67 6.58
C MET A 55 -12.79 -1.60 8.00
N LEU A 56 -14.12 -1.60 8.12
CA LEU A 56 -14.82 -1.67 9.39
C LEU A 56 -15.08 -3.14 9.79
N PRO A 57 -15.08 -3.46 11.09
CA PRO A 57 -15.52 -4.77 11.57
C PRO A 57 -16.91 -5.13 11.03
N SER A 58 -17.12 -6.40 10.71
CA SER A 58 -18.40 -6.86 10.14
C SER A 58 -19.58 -6.73 11.11
N ASP A 59 -19.31 -6.64 12.40
CA ASP A 59 -20.29 -6.43 13.49
C ASP A 59 -20.45 -4.97 13.89
N ASP A 60 -19.79 -4.02 13.21
CA ASP A 60 -19.95 -2.60 13.50
C ASP A 60 -21.41 -2.16 13.29
N PRO A 61 -22.06 -1.52 14.27
CA PRO A 61 -23.47 -1.15 14.19
C PRO A 61 -23.80 -0.24 13.00
N ALA A 62 -22.88 0.64 12.60
CA ALA A 62 -23.10 1.54 11.47
C ALA A 62 -23.05 0.76 10.14
N ARG A 63 -22.12 -0.19 10.01
CA ARG A 63 -22.03 -1.08 8.85
C ARG A 63 -23.25 -1.97 8.71
N VAL A 64 -23.69 -2.61 9.81
CA VAL A 64 -24.89 -3.47 9.79
C VAL A 64 -26.15 -2.68 9.43
N PHE A 65 -26.32 -1.48 10.02
CA PHE A 65 -27.42 -0.60 9.71
C PHE A 65 -27.39 -0.16 8.24
N ASN A 66 -26.24 0.28 7.73
CA ASN A 66 -26.07 0.65 6.33
C ASN A 66 -26.45 -0.50 5.38
N HIS A 67 -25.98 -1.72 5.66
CA HIS A 67 -26.32 -2.90 4.86
C HIS A 67 -27.82 -3.24 4.91
N SER A 68 -28.48 -3.10 6.06
CA SER A 68 -29.95 -3.26 6.15
C SER A 68 -30.69 -2.23 5.29
N ILE A 69 -30.27 -0.96 5.31
CA ILE A 69 -30.87 0.08 4.46
C ILE A 69 -30.64 -0.22 2.98
N LYS A 70 -29.44 -0.68 2.60
CA LYS A 70 -29.12 -1.09 1.23
C LYS A 70 -30.02 -2.23 0.76
N ASN A 71 -30.27 -3.24 1.61
CA ASN A 71 -31.11 -4.39 1.27
C ASN A 71 -32.60 -4.05 1.21
N ASP A 72 -33.10 -3.30 2.19
CA ASP A 72 -34.54 -3.01 2.31
C ASP A 72 -35.01 -2.01 1.24
N PHE A 73 -34.18 -1.02 0.91
CA PHE A 73 -34.52 0.04 -0.04
C PHE A 73 -33.88 -0.14 -1.42
N GLY A 74 -33.01 -1.15 -1.60
CA GLY A 74 -32.32 -1.41 -2.85
C GLY A 74 -31.39 -0.26 -3.24
N SER A 75 -30.42 0.07 -2.38
CA SER A 75 -29.41 1.08 -2.71
C SER A 75 -28.61 0.61 -3.92
N ARG A 76 -28.60 1.43 -4.96
CA ARG A 76 -27.90 1.12 -6.22
C ARG A 76 -26.55 1.79 -6.25
N ASP A 77 -25.60 1.14 -6.89
CA ASP A 77 -24.33 1.75 -7.23
C ASP A 77 -24.56 2.76 -8.34
N LEU A 78 -24.20 4.02 -8.07
CA LEU A 78 -24.43 5.13 -8.98
C LEU A 78 -23.11 5.62 -9.58
N VAL A 79 -23.10 5.75 -10.91
CA VAL A 79 -22.11 6.53 -11.64
C VAL A 79 -22.72 7.88 -11.98
N PHE A 80 -21.96 8.94 -11.80
CA PHE A 80 -22.36 10.31 -12.13
C PHE A 80 -21.59 10.79 -13.35
N LEU A 81 -22.32 11.32 -14.33
CA LEU A 81 -21.78 12.07 -15.45
C LEU A 81 -22.11 13.55 -15.23
N GLY A 82 -21.06 14.37 -15.13
CA GLY A 82 -21.14 15.83 -15.09
C GLY A 82 -20.68 16.43 -16.40
N ILE A 83 -21.46 17.36 -16.95
CA ILE A 83 -21.12 18.15 -18.13
C ILE A 83 -21.01 19.60 -17.69
N ILE A 84 -19.83 20.20 -17.80
CA ILE A 84 -19.54 21.55 -17.33
C ILE A 84 -19.12 22.45 -18.49
N ASN A 85 -19.81 23.56 -18.67
CA ASN A 85 -19.44 24.58 -19.64
C ASN A 85 -19.55 25.97 -19.00
N ASP A 86 -18.43 26.69 -18.93
CA ASP A 86 -18.38 28.03 -18.35
C ASP A 86 -19.28 29.04 -19.07
N ALA A 87 -19.54 28.82 -20.36
CA ALA A 87 -20.45 29.64 -21.16
C ALA A 87 -21.94 29.31 -20.91
N GLY A 88 -22.24 28.26 -20.15
CA GLY A 88 -23.59 27.76 -19.90
C GLY A 88 -23.89 26.45 -20.63
N VAL A 89 -24.84 25.68 -20.08
CA VAL A 89 -25.34 24.40 -20.64
C VAL A 89 -26.83 24.45 -20.99
N LEU A 90 -27.47 25.61 -20.78
CA LEU A 90 -28.90 25.84 -20.97
C LEU A 90 -29.22 26.32 -22.40
N ASP A 91 -28.49 25.84 -23.40
CA ASP A 91 -28.81 26.07 -24.80
C ASP A 91 -29.51 24.86 -25.41
N GLY A 92 -30.37 25.11 -26.41
CA GLY A 92 -31.20 24.06 -27.00
C GLY A 92 -30.40 22.94 -27.66
N GLU A 93 -29.23 23.25 -28.20
CA GLU A 93 -28.33 22.28 -28.83
C GLU A 93 -27.72 21.34 -27.77
N THR A 94 -27.19 21.88 -26.68
CA THR A 94 -26.62 21.10 -25.57
C THR A 94 -27.67 20.20 -24.90
N ILE A 95 -28.87 20.72 -24.61
CA ILE A 95 -29.94 19.92 -24.00
C ILE A 95 -30.42 18.82 -24.94
N ALA A 96 -30.59 19.10 -26.24
CA ALA A 96 -31.00 18.09 -27.22
C ALA A 96 -29.94 16.98 -27.39
N ARG A 97 -28.65 17.35 -27.50
CA ARG A 97 -27.55 16.38 -27.60
C ARG A 97 -27.40 15.55 -26.33
N THR A 98 -27.54 16.17 -25.16
CA THR A 98 -27.50 15.48 -23.88
C THR A 98 -28.70 14.55 -23.73
N SER A 99 -29.88 14.93 -24.23
CA SER A 99 -31.07 14.07 -24.24
C SER A 99 -30.84 12.79 -25.06
N LEU A 100 -30.23 12.90 -26.25
CA LEU A 100 -29.83 11.76 -27.07
C LEU A 100 -28.77 10.88 -26.39
N LEU A 101 -27.82 11.49 -25.70
CA LEU A 101 -26.82 10.76 -24.92
C LEU A 101 -27.49 9.95 -23.80
N ILE A 102 -28.43 10.55 -23.07
CA ILE A 102 -29.17 9.87 -21.98
C ILE A 102 -29.91 8.65 -22.52
N ASP A 103 -30.57 8.76 -23.68
CA ASP A 103 -31.27 7.62 -24.29
C ASP A 103 -30.32 6.46 -24.60
N ARG A 104 -29.15 6.77 -25.16
CA ARG A 104 -28.12 5.75 -25.43
C ARG A 104 -27.55 5.13 -24.18
N ILE A 105 -27.37 5.93 -23.11
CA ILE A 105 -26.88 5.43 -21.82
C ILE A 105 -27.90 4.45 -21.22
N GLN A 106 -29.19 4.75 -21.33
CA GLN A 106 -30.26 3.89 -20.81
C GLN A 106 -30.35 2.54 -21.52
N GLU A 107 -29.84 2.43 -22.76
CA GLU A 107 -29.77 1.19 -23.54
C GLU A 107 -28.49 0.37 -23.29
N LEU A 108 -27.53 0.87 -22.50
CA LEU A 108 -26.29 0.15 -22.23
C LEU A 108 -26.54 -1.07 -21.32
N ASP A 109 -25.96 -2.22 -21.69
CA ASP A 109 -25.86 -3.37 -20.77
C ASP A 109 -25.14 -2.96 -19.48
N GLY A 110 -25.67 -3.38 -18.33
CA GLY A 110 -25.16 -3.01 -17.00
C GLY A 110 -25.76 -1.74 -16.41
N VAL A 111 -26.63 -1.03 -17.15
CA VAL A 111 -27.45 0.08 -16.63
C VAL A 111 -28.86 -0.43 -16.31
N VAL A 112 -29.36 -0.12 -15.12
CA VAL A 112 -30.71 -0.52 -14.71
C VAL A 112 -31.74 0.15 -15.63
N PRO A 113 -32.74 -0.59 -16.16
CA PRO A 113 -33.82 0.00 -16.95
C PRO A 113 -34.55 1.11 -16.19
N GLY A 114 -34.55 2.33 -16.74
CA GLY A 114 -35.12 3.51 -16.07
C GLY A 114 -34.31 4.01 -14.87
N GLY A 115 -33.09 3.51 -14.69
CA GLY A 115 -32.16 3.87 -13.62
C GLY A 115 -31.34 5.13 -13.89
N VAL A 116 -31.64 5.87 -14.96
CA VAL A 116 -30.95 7.12 -15.30
C VAL A 116 -31.78 8.31 -14.80
N VAL A 117 -31.24 9.06 -13.84
CA VAL A 117 -31.84 10.28 -13.29
C VAL A 117 -31.17 11.49 -13.93
N SER A 118 -31.98 12.32 -14.60
CA SER A 118 -31.54 13.49 -15.36
C SER A 118 -32.69 14.50 -15.51
N PHE A 119 -32.53 15.52 -16.37
CA PHE A 119 -33.61 16.48 -16.64
C PHE A 119 -34.80 15.82 -17.36
N LYS A 120 -34.56 14.72 -18.08
CA LYS A 120 -35.63 13.90 -18.69
C LYS A 120 -36.51 13.19 -17.67
N THR A 121 -36.05 13.08 -16.42
CA THR A 121 -36.84 12.53 -15.32
C THR A 121 -37.92 13.53 -14.85
N ALA A 122 -37.67 14.83 -15.00
CA ALA A 122 -38.63 15.87 -14.65
C ALA A 122 -39.70 16.06 -15.74
N THR A 123 -39.29 16.03 -17.00
CA THR A 123 -40.14 16.41 -18.13
C THR A 123 -39.75 15.69 -19.41
N SER A 124 -40.69 15.56 -20.35
CA SER A 124 -40.43 14.98 -21.67
C SER A 124 -39.74 16.00 -22.56
N VAL A 125 -38.62 15.61 -23.16
CA VAL A 125 -37.83 16.48 -24.04
C VAL A 125 -38.14 16.15 -25.50
N PRO A 126 -38.66 17.11 -26.29
CA PRO A 126 -38.92 16.91 -27.71
C PRO A 126 -37.65 16.54 -28.49
N GLU A 127 -37.79 15.73 -29.53
CA GLU A 127 -36.70 15.45 -30.47
C GLU A 127 -36.43 16.66 -31.39
N GLY A 128 -35.16 16.89 -31.71
CA GLY A 128 -34.71 17.95 -32.63
C GLY A 128 -34.29 19.25 -31.93
N ASP A 129 -34.27 20.33 -32.69
CA ASP A 129 -33.82 21.64 -32.21
C ASP A 129 -34.82 22.24 -31.21
N LEU A 130 -34.33 22.53 -30.01
CA LEU A 130 -35.13 23.11 -28.94
C LEU A 130 -35.12 24.63 -29.02
N SER A 131 -36.31 25.24 -29.01
CA SER A 131 -36.47 26.68 -28.87
C SER A 131 -36.12 27.12 -27.44
N PRO A 132 -35.69 28.39 -27.23
CA PRO A 132 -35.40 28.92 -25.89
C PRO A 132 -36.56 28.72 -24.91
N ALA A 133 -37.80 28.93 -25.37
CA ALA A 133 -38.99 28.75 -24.54
C ALA A 133 -39.23 27.29 -24.13
N GLN A 134 -38.73 26.30 -24.86
CA GLN A 134 -38.76 24.90 -24.46
C GLN A 134 -37.68 24.60 -23.42
N VAL A 135 -36.49 25.17 -23.57
CA VAL A 135 -35.41 25.04 -22.58
C VAL A 135 -35.83 25.66 -21.25
N ASP A 136 -36.42 26.86 -21.27
CA ASP A 136 -36.91 27.54 -20.06
C ASP A 136 -37.96 26.70 -19.31
N ARG A 137 -38.82 25.97 -20.04
CA ARG A 137 -39.77 25.03 -19.43
C ARG A 137 -39.07 23.84 -18.78
N ILE A 138 -38.09 23.25 -19.46
CA ILE A 138 -37.30 22.13 -18.91
C ILE A 138 -36.62 22.54 -17.60
N VAL A 139 -36.02 23.73 -17.58
CA VAL A 139 -35.38 24.28 -16.38
C VAL A 139 -36.41 24.48 -15.27
N ALA A 140 -37.55 25.11 -15.57
CA ALA A 140 -38.61 25.33 -14.59
C ALA A 140 -39.18 24.02 -14.01
N ASP A 141 -39.36 22.99 -14.84
CA ASP A 141 -39.85 21.67 -14.41
C ASP A 141 -38.84 20.96 -13.51
N VAL A 142 -37.53 21.05 -13.84
CA VAL A 142 -36.45 20.50 -13.00
C VAL A 142 -36.38 21.23 -11.66
N ASP A 143 -36.47 22.56 -11.66
CA ASP A 143 -36.41 23.39 -10.45
C ASP A 143 -37.64 23.21 -9.55
N HIS A 144 -38.80 22.89 -10.13
CA HIS A 144 -40.01 22.58 -9.36
C HIS A 144 -39.92 21.23 -8.63
N ASN A 145 -39.03 20.33 -9.06
CA ASN A 145 -38.84 19.04 -8.42
C ASN A 145 -37.76 19.13 -7.31
N PRO A 146 -38.11 19.03 -6.02
CA PRO A 146 -37.17 19.22 -4.91
C PRO A 146 -36.05 18.16 -4.85
N VAL A 147 -36.21 17.02 -5.55
CA VAL A 147 -35.17 15.98 -5.65
C VAL A 147 -34.12 16.37 -6.70
N LEU A 148 -34.54 16.99 -7.80
CA LEU A 148 -33.68 17.27 -8.97
C LEU A 148 -33.08 18.68 -8.95
N ALA A 149 -33.79 19.65 -8.36
CA ALA A 149 -33.37 21.04 -8.24
C ALA A 149 -31.95 21.16 -7.65
N GLY A 150 -31.07 21.84 -8.36
CA GLY A 150 -29.66 22.02 -7.97
C GLY A 150 -28.78 20.76 -8.03
N ARG A 151 -29.31 19.59 -8.43
CA ARG A 151 -28.55 18.33 -8.59
C ARG A 151 -28.38 17.94 -10.05
N VAL A 152 -29.41 18.14 -10.86
CA VAL A 152 -29.42 17.81 -12.29
C VAL A 152 -29.00 19.00 -13.15
N ILE A 153 -29.42 20.21 -12.77
CA ILE A 153 -28.99 21.46 -13.39
C ILE A 153 -28.37 22.29 -12.26
N SER A 154 -27.16 22.81 -12.48
CA SER A 154 -26.51 23.65 -11.50
C SER A 154 -27.25 24.99 -11.35
N PRO A 155 -27.27 25.60 -10.13
CA PRO A 155 -27.98 26.87 -9.92
C PRO A 155 -27.48 28.03 -10.78
N ASP A 156 -26.25 27.97 -11.28
CA ASP A 156 -25.64 28.95 -12.17
C ASP A 156 -25.84 28.63 -13.67
N GLY A 157 -26.50 27.51 -14.00
CA GLY A 157 -26.80 27.10 -15.38
C GLY A 157 -25.57 26.68 -16.19
N LYS A 158 -24.46 26.34 -15.52
CA LYS A 158 -23.19 25.94 -16.13
C LYS A 158 -22.91 24.45 -16.12
N GLY A 159 -23.70 23.67 -15.39
CA GLY A 159 -23.48 22.24 -15.18
C GLY A 159 -24.75 21.42 -15.37
N LEU A 160 -24.63 20.28 -16.06
CA LEU A 160 -25.62 19.21 -16.07
C LEU A 160 -25.09 17.99 -15.32
N GLY A 161 -25.91 17.44 -14.43
CA GLY A 161 -25.64 16.21 -13.70
C GLY A 161 -26.59 15.09 -14.13
N ILE A 162 -26.02 13.93 -14.42
CA ILE A 162 -26.75 12.71 -14.79
C ILE A 162 -26.30 11.61 -13.84
N ALA A 163 -27.24 11.02 -13.08
CA ALA A 163 -26.95 9.88 -12.23
C ALA A 163 -27.41 8.59 -12.94
N ILE A 164 -26.55 7.58 -12.98
CA ILE A 164 -26.72 6.36 -13.74
C ILE A 164 -26.63 5.20 -12.76
N ALA A 165 -27.76 4.52 -12.52
CA ALA A 165 -27.79 3.35 -11.67
C ALA A 165 -27.32 2.10 -12.42
N LEU A 166 -26.33 1.42 -11.83
CA LEU A 166 -25.76 0.19 -12.35
C LEU A 166 -26.54 -1.04 -11.86
N GLU A 167 -26.53 -2.10 -12.65
CA GLU A 167 -27.06 -3.42 -12.25
C GLU A 167 -26.15 -4.08 -11.20
N SER A 168 -24.83 -3.94 -11.36
CA SER A 168 -23.82 -4.36 -10.39
C SER A 168 -22.68 -3.35 -10.30
N LYS A 169 -22.03 -3.26 -9.12
CA LYS A 169 -20.75 -2.55 -8.92
C LYS A 169 -19.69 -2.92 -9.97
N GLY A 170 -19.63 -4.19 -10.38
CA GLY A 170 -18.68 -4.67 -11.39
C GLY A 170 -18.88 -4.12 -12.81
N ASP A 171 -20.05 -3.52 -13.10
CA ASP A 171 -20.34 -2.94 -14.41
C ASP A 171 -19.79 -1.52 -14.57
N ALA A 172 -19.29 -0.90 -13.48
CA ALA A 172 -18.92 0.50 -13.45
C ALA A 172 -17.86 0.87 -14.50
N ASP A 173 -16.83 0.04 -14.67
CA ASP A 173 -15.77 0.27 -15.65
C ASP A 173 -16.26 0.09 -17.09
N GLY A 174 -17.05 -0.97 -17.33
CA GLY A 174 -17.62 -1.26 -18.64
C GLY A 174 -18.56 -0.14 -19.11
N VAL A 175 -19.50 0.27 -18.24
CA VAL A 175 -20.44 1.36 -18.50
C VAL A 175 -19.70 2.68 -18.67
N SER A 176 -18.74 3.01 -17.79
CA SER A 176 -17.96 4.24 -17.88
C SER A 176 -17.13 4.32 -19.16
N SER A 177 -16.55 3.21 -19.62
CA SER A 177 -15.82 3.17 -20.90
C SER A 177 -16.76 3.42 -22.07
N ARG A 178 -17.92 2.75 -22.11
CA ARG A 178 -18.92 2.94 -23.18
C ARG A 178 -19.43 4.39 -23.21
N ILE A 179 -19.66 5.01 -22.05
CA ILE A 179 -20.04 6.44 -21.96
C ILE A 179 -18.93 7.34 -22.55
N LYS A 180 -17.66 7.09 -22.21
CA LYS A 180 -16.53 7.85 -22.80
C LYS A 180 -16.46 7.70 -24.32
N ASP A 181 -16.80 6.53 -24.85
CA ASP A 181 -16.83 6.30 -26.30
C ASP A 181 -18.02 7.02 -26.97
N LEU A 182 -19.19 7.04 -26.32
CA LEU A 182 -20.35 7.82 -26.75
C LEU A 182 -20.03 9.32 -26.80
N LEU A 183 -19.34 9.85 -25.79
CA LEU A 183 -18.93 11.26 -25.74
C LEU A 183 -17.91 11.65 -26.84
N LYS A 184 -17.14 10.69 -27.35
CA LYS A 184 -16.14 10.91 -28.42
C LYS A 184 -16.71 10.67 -29.82
N SER A 185 -17.97 10.26 -29.94
CA SER A 185 -18.57 9.89 -31.22
C SER A 185 -18.72 11.12 -32.14
N PRO A 186 -18.24 11.06 -33.40
CA PRO A 186 -18.31 12.19 -34.33
C PRO A 186 -19.75 12.68 -34.53
N GLY A 187 -19.98 13.99 -34.40
CA GLY A 187 -21.31 14.61 -34.54
C GLY A 187 -22.16 14.62 -33.27
N GLN A 188 -21.65 14.12 -32.14
CA GLN A 188 -22.31 14.17 -30.83
C GLN A 188 -21.51 14.93 -29.77
N GLU A 189 -20.58 15.76 -30.21
CA GLU A 189 -19.76 16.58 -29.32
C GLU A 189 -20.65 17.52 -28.50
N ILE A 190 -20.76 17.28 -27.20
CA ILE A 190 -21.39 18.21 -26.28
C ILE A 190 -20.30 19.19 -25.84
N ARG A 191 -20.59 20.49 -25.96
CA ARG A 191 -19.63 21.54 -25.55
C ARG A 191 -19.40 21.46 -24.04
N GLY A 192 -18.14 21.65 -23.65
CA GLY A 192 -17.73 21.65 -22.25
C GLY A 192 -16.86 20.44 -21.90
N GLU A 193 -16.50 20.39 -20.62
CA GLU A 193 -15.72 19.33 -20.03
C GLU A 193 -16.65 18.26 -19.43
N HIS A 194 -16.28 17.00 -19.64
CA HIS A 194 -17.07 15.84 -19.20
C HIS A 194 -16.35 15.12 -18.07
N TYR A 195 -17.03 14.92 -16.97
CA TYR A 195 -16.50 14.28 -15.77
C TYR A 195 -17.33 13.06 -15.42
N LEU A 196 -16.68 11.92 -15.26
CA LEU A 196 -17.29 10.70 -14.73
C LEU A 196 -16.78 10.47 -13.30
N GLY A 197 -17.70 10.18 -12.40
CA GLY A 197 -17.41 9.89 -11.00
C GLY A 197 -18.43 8.94 -10.40
N GLY A 198 -18.32 8.71 -9.10
CA GLY A 198 -19.14 7.76 -8.38
C GLY A 198 -18.29 6.83 -7.55
N LEU A 199 -18.87 6.31 -6.46
CA LEU A 199 -18.19 5.38 -5.57
C LEU A 199 -17.67 4.12 -6.31
N PRO A 200 -18.45 3.43 -7.16
CA PRO A 200 -17.96 2.19 -7.77
C PRO A 200 -16.80 2.41 -8.74
N LEU A 201 -16.76 3.55 -9.45
CA LEU A 201 -15.64 3.93 -10.30
C LEU A 201 -14.37 4.27 -9.48
N ALA A 202 -14.55 4.92 -8.33
CA ALA A 202 -13.45 5.24 -7.43
C ALA A 202 -12.84 3.96 -6.82
N GLU A 203 -13.68 3.01 -6.40
CA GLU A 203 -13.23 1.74 -5.82
C GLU A 203 -12.48 0.87 -6.83
N GLU A 204 -12.92 0.84 -8.09
CA GLU A 204 -12.20 0.14 -9.16
C GLU A 204 -10.85 0.81 -9.48
N THR A 205 -10.83 2.15 -9.49
CA THR A 205 -9.58 2.91 -9.63
C THR A 205 -8.61 2.61 -8.48
N PHE A 206 -9.09 2.55 -7.23
CA PHE A 206 -8.26 2.17 -6.10
C PHE A 206 -7.74 0.74 -6.21
N GLY A 207 -8.58 -0.21 -6.64
CA GLY A 207 -8.17 -1.59 -6.87
C GLY A 207 -7.04 -1.70 -7.91
N SER A 208 -7.22 -1.06 -9.06
CA SER A 208 -6.22 -1.07 -10.15
C SER A 208 -4.91 -0.35 -9.76
N ASP A 209 -4.98 0.82 -9.14
CA ASP A 209 -3.80 1.55 -8.65
C ASP A 209 -3.02 0.75 -7.60
N MET A 210 -3.72 0.03 -6.73
CA MET A 210 -3.10 -0.85 -5.74
C MET A 210 -2.24 -1.93 -6.40
N PHE A 211 -2.76 -2.59 -7.44
CA PHE A 211 -1.99 -3.59 -8.20
C PHE A 211 -0.78 -2.97 -8.91
N ILE A 212 -0.93 -1.78 -9.50
CA ILE A 212 0.17 -1.06 -10.14
C ILE A 212 1.25 -0.73 -9.11
N GLN A 213 0.88 -0.22 -7.94
CA GLN A 213 1.82 0.09 -6.86
C GLN A 213 2.56 -1.16 -6.38
N MET A 214 1.86 -2.29 -6.19
CA MET A 214 2.51 -3.55 -5.83
C MET A 214 3.47 -4.07 -6.90
N GLY A 215 3.04 -4.06 -8.16
CA GLY A 215 3.82 -4.58 -9.28
C GLY A 215 5.01 -3.70 -9.67
N PHE A 216 4.92 -2.39 -9.43
CA PHE A 216 5.93 -1.42 -9.89
C PHE A 216 6.75 -0.81 -8.75
N LEU A 217 6.11 -0.33 -7.68
CA LEU A 217 6.79 0.40 -6.62
C LEU A 217 7.63 -0.53 -5.75
N ALA A 218 7.14 -1.74 -5.45
CA ALA A 218 7.89 -2.69 -4.63
C ALA A 218 9.20 -3.16 -5.30
N PRO A 219 9.24 -3.53 -6.60
CA PRO A 219 10.50 -3.83 -7.27
C PRO A 219 11.45 -2.63 -7.37
N ILE A 220 10.94 -1.42 -7.59
CA ILE A 220 11.77 -0.21 -7.63
C ILE A 220 12.42 0.06 -6.26
N ALA A 221 11.64 -0.02 -5.19
CA ALA A 221 12.16 0.11 -3.83
C ALA A 221 13.20 -0.99 -3.55
N GLY A 222 12.90 -2.24 -3.90
CA GLY A 222 13.84 -3.37 -3.76
C GLY A 222 15.13 -3.17 -4.57
N MET A 223 15.04 -2.62 -5.79
CA MET A 223 16.18 -2.31 -6.63
C MET A 223 17.03 -1.18 -6.04
N LEU A 224 16.41 -0.13 -5.51
CA LEU A 224 17.10 0.96 -4.83
C LEU A 224 17.85 0.44 -3.59
N ILE A 225 17.20 -0.37 -2.77
CA ILE A 225 17.82 -0.97 -1.59
C ILE A 225 18.95 -1.92 -2.00
N PHE A 226 18.74 -2.75 -3.02
CA PHE A 226 19.77 -3.61 -3.58
C PHE A 226 21.00 -2.80 -4.03
N ALA A 227 20.82 -1.70 -4.75
CA ALA A 227 21.90 -0.82 -5.20
C ALA A 227 22.65 -0.19 -4.01
N LEU A 228 21.90 0.26 -2.99
CA LEU A 228 22.47 0.85 -1.78
C LEU A 228 23.28 -0.18 -0.98
N MET A 229 22.75 -1.39 -0.80
CA MET A 229 23.46 -2.48 -0.14
C MET A 229 24.70 -2.89 -0.94
N LEU A 230 24.60 -2.95 -2.27
CA LEU A 230 25.75 -3.25 -3.13
C LEU A 230 26.82 -2.16 -3.02
N TYR A 231 26.42 -0.89 -2.89
CA TYR A 231 27.34 0.22 -2.68
C TYR A 231 28.09 0.10 -1.33
N PHE A 232 27.40 -0.23 -0.25
CA PHE A 232 28.00 -0.36 1.09
C PHE A 232 28.84 -1.63 1.25
N PHE A 233 28.28 -2.80 0.97
CA PHE A 233 28.93 -4.09 1.22
C PHE A 233 29.89 -4.51 0.11
N ARG A 234 29.70 -4.00 -1.12
CA ARG A 234 30.50 -4.32 -2.32
C ARG A 234 30.66 -5.82 -2.60
N ARG A 235 29.80 -6.67 -2.03
CA ARG A 235 29.84 -8.12 -2.15
C ARG A 235 28.44 -8.65 -2.45
N LEU A 236 28.26 -9.07 -3.70
CA LEU A 236 26.97 -9.48 -4.24
C LEU A 236 26.33 -10.65 -3.46
N LEU A 237 27.14 -11.60 -2.97
CA LEU A 237 26.63 -12.75 -2.21
C LEU A 237 25.91 -12.34 -0.92
N LEU A 238 26.40 -11.31 -0.24
CA LEU A 238 25.80 -10.79 1.00
C LEU A 238 24.48 -10.08 0.73
N VAL A 239 24.47 -9.27 -0.33
CA VAL A 239 23.28 -8.54 -0.77
C VAL A 239 22.19 -9.51 -1.19
N ILE A 240 22.51 -10.52 -2.02
CA ILE A 240 21.55 -11.55 -2.43
C ILE A 240 21.02 -12.31 -1.21
N GLY A 241 21.89 -12.64 -0.24
CA GLY A 241 21.47 -13.29 1.00
C GLY A 241 20.42 -12.49 1.77
N ALA A 242 20.68 -11.19 2.00
CA ALA A 242 19.74 -10.30 2.68
C ALA A 242 18.43 -10.09 1.89
N MET A 243 18.52 -9.90 0.57
CA MET A 243 17.34 -9.76 -0.29
C MET A 243 16.48 -11.03 -0.29
N LEU A 244 17.10 -12.20 -0.28
CA LEU A 244 16.38 -13.48 -0.24
C LEU A 244 15.62 -13.62 1.07
N VAL A 245 16.24 -13.29 2.21
CA VAL A 245 15.56 -13.28 3.52
C VAL A 245 14.37 -12.32 3.51
N ALA A 246 14.53 -11.10 2.96
CA ALA A 246 13.45 -10.14 2.85
C ALA A 246 12.27 -10.65 2.01
N MET A 247 12.54 -11.25 0.85
CA MET A 247 11.51 -11.84 0.00
C MET A 247 10.78 -12.99 0.69
N LEU A 248 11.50 -13.86 1.42
CA LEU A 248 10.88 -14.94 2.20
C LEU A 248 9.94 -14.38 3.27
N SER A 249 10.36 -13.35 4.01
CA SER A 249 9.52 -12.71 5.05
C SER A 249 8.23 -12.14 4.47
N VAL A 250 8.29 -11.50 3.30
CA VAL A 250 7.11 -10.99 2.59
C VAL A 250 6.19 -12.14 2.16
N ILE A 251 6.74 -13.19 1.53
CA ILE A 251 5.94 -14.34 1.08
C ILE A 251 5.26 -15.03 2.27
N TRP A 252 5.97 -15.18 3.39
CA TRP A 252 5.40 -15.83 4.56
C TRP A 252 4.28 -15.00 5.16
N THR A 253 4.47 -13.69 5.27
CA THR A 253 3.47 -12.79 5.83
C THR A 253 2.22 -12.73 4.94
N MET A 254 2.39 -12.54 3.64
CA MET A 254 1.28 -12.49 2.68
C MET A 254 0.59 -13.84 2.52
N GLY A 255 1.36 -14.93 2.47
CA GLY A 255 0.82 -16.28 2.36
C GLY A 255 0.04 -16.71 3.59
N LEU A 256 0.44 -16.27 4.79
CA LEU A 256 -0.35 -16.49 6.01
C LEU A 256 -1.62 -15.63 6.04
N LEU A 257 -1.52 -14.35 5.64
CA LEU A 257 -2.68 -13.45 5.55
C LEU A 257 -3.76 -14.05 4.62
N ILE A 258 -3.37 -14.39 3.40
CA ILE A 258 -4.29 -14.96 2.39
C ILE A 258 -4.70 -16.38 2.78
N GLY A 259 -3.76 -17.19 3.30
CA GLY A 259 -4.02 -18.58 3.71
C GLY A 259 -4.97 -18.71 4.90
N SER A 260 -5.10 -17.67 5.72
CA SER A 260 -6.11 -17.61 6.80
C SER A 260 -7.47 -17.09 6.33
N GLY A 261 -7.62 -16.79 5.03
CA GLY A 261 -8.88 -16.37 4.41
C GLY A 261 -9.16 -14.87 4.48
N PHE A 262 -8.17 -14.05 4.88
CA PHE A 262 -8.34 -12.60 4.82
C PHE A 262 -8.10 -12.09 3.40
N THR A 263 -8.96 -11.15 2.98
CA THR A 263 -8.82 -10.41 1.72
C THR A 263 -7.71 -9.37 1.82
N LEU A 264 -7.13 -9.05 0.67
CA LEU A 264 -6.13 -8.00 0.55
C LEU A 264 -6.83 -6.65 0.34
N HIS A 265 -6.90 -5.86 1.41
CA HIS A 265 -7.43 -4.51 1.38
C HIS A 265 -6.36 -3.47 1.04
N ILE A 266 -6.81 -2.26 0.70
CA ILE A 266 -5.98 -1.09 0.35
C ILE A 266 -4.88 -0.83 1.40
N MET A 267 -5.17 -0.96 2.70
CA MET A 267 -4.16 -0.74 3.75
C MET A 267 -3.13 -1.87 3.85
N SER A 268 -3.58 -3.11 3.79
CA SER A 268 -2.69 -4.29 3.80
C SER A 268 -1.81 -4.36 2.55
N SER A 269 -2.18 -3.66 1.48
CA SER A 269 -1.44 -3.60 0.24
C SER A 269 -0.02 -3.04 0.37
N MET A 270 0.20 -2.19 1.38
CA MET A 270 1.49 -1.54 1.64
C MET A 270 2.46 -2.44 2.43
N ILE A 271 1.97 -3.54 3.02
CA ILE A 271 2.75 -4.44 3.89
C ILE A 271 4.03 -4.94 3.21
N PRO A 272 4.04 -5.42 1.95
CA PRO A 272 5.25 -5.92 1.30
C PRO A 272 6.39 -4.91 1.26
N VAL A 273 6.09 -3.64 0.99
CA VAL A 273 7.08 -2.56 0.87
C VAL A 273 7.71 -2.27 2.24
N PHE A 274 6.89 -2.21 3.29
CA PHE A 274 7.38 -1.99 4.66
C PHE A 274 8.20 -3.17 5.18
N LEU A 275 7.69 -4.40 5.01
CA LEU A 275 8.37 -5.60 5.48
C LEU A 275 9.71 -5.83 4.76
N MET A 276 9.79 -5.52 3.47
CA MET A 276 11.05 -5.60 2.73
C MET A 276 12.11 -4.69 3.36
N SER A 277 11.74 -3.45 3.69
CA SER A 277 12.65 -2.47 4.31
C SER A 277 13.10 -2.89 5.71
N ILE A 278 12.17 -3.36 6.55
CA ILE A 278 12.46 -3.82 7.91
C ILE A 278 13.37 -5.06 7.90
N ALA A 279 13.04 -6.07 7.08
CA ALA A 279 13.81 -7.30 6.99
C ALA A 279 15.25 -7.06 6.49
N ILE A 280 15.43 -6.08 5.60
CA ILE A 280 16.76 -5.68 5.13
C ILE A 280 17.54 -4.97 6.23
N LEU A 281 16.90 -4.07 6.99
CA LEU A 281 17.54 -3.39 8.12
C LEU A 281 18.05 -4.40 9.16
N ASP A 282 17.23 -5.39 9.52
CA ASP A 282 17.61 -6.47 10.43
C ASP A 282 18.79 -7.29 9.88
N SER A 283 18.74 -7.62 8.58
CA SER A 283 19.82 -8.35 7.91
C SER A 283 21.13 -7.56 7.93
N ILE A 284 21.09 -6.23 7.77
CA ILE A 284 22.25 -5.35 7.84
C ILE A 284 22.85 -5.35 9.24
N HIS A 285 22.02 -5.24 10.28
CA HIS A 285 22.49 -5.29 11.67
C HIS A 285 23.13 -6.64 12.02
N ILE A 286 22.50 -7.75 11.66
CA ILE A 286 23.05 -9.10 11.87
C ILE A 286 24.37 -9.27 11.13
N LEU A 287 24.43 -8.82 9.87
CA LEU A 287 25.62 -8.97 9.05
C LEU A 287 26.78 -8.10 9.56
N SER A 288 26.51 -6.87 9.99
CA SER A 288 27.51 -5.98 10.56
C SER A 288 28.12 -6.58 11.84
N GLU A 289 27.27 -7.05 12.75
CA GLU A 289 27.72 -7.68 14.00
C GLU A 289 28.56 -8.94 13.72
N PHE A 290 28.16 -9.75 12.75
CA PHE A 290 28.93 -10.92 12.33
C PHE A 290 30.33 -10.53 11.82
N PHE A 291 30.47 -9.45 11.04
CA PHE A 291 31.77 -8.98 10.56
C PHE A 291 32.63 -8.36 11.66
N ASP A 292 32.01 -7.70 12.64
CA ASP A 292 32.73 -7.12 13.78
C ASP A 292 33.26 -8.21 14.73
N GLN A 293 32.48 -9.28 14.96
CA GLN A 293 32.88 -10.40 15.83
C GLN A 293 33.82 -11.41 15.16
N TYR A 294 33.73 -11.59 13.85
CA TYR A 294 34.61 -12.47 13.08
C TYR A 294 35.51 -11.69 12.10
N PRO A 295 36.48 -10.88 12.59
CA PRO A 295 37.53 -10.38 11.73
C PRO A 295 38.22 -11.56 11.05
N CYS A 296 38.33 -11.52 9.72
CA CYS A 296 39.04 -12.53 8.92
C CYS A 296 40.30 -13.03 9.64
N GLY A 297 40.27 -14.30 10.06
CA GLY A 297 41.38 -14.89 10.77
C GLY A 297 42.66 -14.86 9.93
N LYS A 298 43.76 -14.46 10.57
CA LYS A 298 45.06 -15.07 10.32
C LYS A 298 44.90 -16.58 10.45
N THR A 299 44.94 -17.30 9.34
CA THR A 299 45.00 -18.76 9.34
C THR A 299 46.46 -19.20 9.55
N GLY A 300 46.72 -19.97 10.62
CA GLY A 300 47.96 -20.73 10.75
C GLY A 300 48.32 -21.17 12.17
N GLY A 301 47.63 -22.17 12.73
CA GLY A 301 48.08 -22.90 13.93
C GLY A 301 46.99 -23.79 14.54
N PRO A 302 47.31 -25.03 14.98
CA PRO A 302 46.33 -25.95 15.57
C PRO A 302 45.82 -25.43 16.93
N PRO A 303 44.67 -25.91 17.43
CA PRO A 303 44.03 -25.37 18.63
C PRO A 303 44.87 -25.68 19.86
N SER A 304 45.52 -24.67 20.43
CA SER A 304 46.24 -24.78 21.70
C SER A 304 45.31 -24.55 22.89
N GLY A 305 44.74 -25.64 23.43
CA GLY A 305 44.41 -25.81 24.85
C GLY A 305 43.29 -24.96 25.48
N PRO A 306 42.79 -25.36 26.66
CA PRO A 306 41.64 -24.71 27.29
C PRO A 306 42.05 -23.36 27.89
N SER A 307 41.52 -22.25 27.36
CA SER A 307 41.73 -20.95 27.98
C SER A 307 40.88 -20.85 29.25
N THR A 308 41.57 -20.84 30.38
CA THR A 308 41.10 -20.44 31.70
C THR A 308 40.16 -19.22 31.65
N ALA A 309 38.87 -19.47 31.86
CA ALA A 309 37.84 -18.44 32.06
C ALA A 309 37.89 -17.88 33.49
N ASN A 310 39.06 -17.44 33.99
CA ASN A 310 39.19 -17.04 35.39
C ASN A 310 40.20 -15.91 35.63
N SER A 311 40.10 -14.80 34.89
CA SER A 311 40.94 -13.61 35.15
C SER A 311 40.23 -12.25 34.97
N LEU A 312 38.90 -12.20 34.93
CA LEU A 312 38.14 -10.94 34.84
C LEU A 312 37.14 -10.73 36.00
N LEU A 313 37.54 -11.09 37.22
CA LEU A 313 36.89 -10.60 38.44
C LEU A 313 37.94 -9.93 39.33
N PRO A 314 37.79 -8.65 39.70
CA PRO A 314 38.69 -8.03 40.66
C PRO A 314 38.41 -8.62 42.06
N SER A 315 39.48 -8.85 42.84
CA SER A 315 39.37 -9.33 44.22
C SER A 315 38.83 -8.24 45.16
N PRO A 316 38.16 -8.59 46.27
CA PRO A 316 37.35 -7.64 47.06
C PRO A 316 38.15 -6.63 47.91
N THR A 317 39.47 -6.53 47.76
CA THR A 317 40.35 -5.87 48.74
C THR A 317 40.82 -4.47 48.35
N GLN A 318 40.28 -3.86 47.29
CA GLN A 318 40.75 -2.56 46.76
C GLN A 318 39.71 -1.43 46.87
N LEU A 319 38.98 -1.35 47.99
CA LEU A 319 38.17 -0.18 48.35
C LEU A 319 38.86 0.59 49.49
N ARG A 320 39.69 1.57 49.13
CA ARG A 320 39.99 2.72 50.00
C ARG A 320 39.92 4.02 49.17
N PRO A 321 39.32 5.10 49.69
CA PRO A 321 39.30 6.39 49.03
C PRO A 321 40.60 7.13 49.33
N GLN A 322 41.32 7.59 48.30
CA GLN A 322 42.45 8.53 48.43
C GLN A 322 42.29 9.65 47.39
N PRO A 323 42.68 10.89 47.75
CA PRO A 323 42.25 12.12 47.09
C PRO A 323 43.05 12.42 45.82
N TRP A 324 42.48 13.27 44.98
CA TRP A 324 42.96 13.65 43.66
C TRP A 324 44.32 14.38 43.67
N PRO A 325 45.29 13.97 42.82
CA PRO A 325 46.24 14.95 42.29
C PRO A 325 46.57 14.77 40.80
N LEU A 326 46.36 15.87 40.06
CA LEU A 326 47.05 16.39 38.86
C LEU A 326 47.27 15.50 37.61
N PRO A 327 47.24 16.09 36.39
CA PRO A 327 47.13 15.34 35.15
C PRO A 327 48.49 14.79 34.69
N PRO A 328 48.55 13.57 34.13
CA PRO A 328 49.71 13.11 33.37
C PRO A 328 49.63 13.53 31.90
N SER A 329 50.83 13.70 31.34
CA SER A 329 51.25 14.12 30.01
C SER A 329 50.82 13.16 28.86
N PRO A 330 51.09 13.48 27.57
CA PRO A 330 50.29 12.96 26.46
C PRO A 330 50.53 11.48 26.16
N LEU A 331 49.44 10.85 25.71
CA LEU A 331 49.27 9.44 25.37
C LEU A 331 50.38 8.87 24.47
N PRO A 332 50.81 7.60 24.66
CA PRO A 332 51.60 6.89 23.68
C PRO A 332 50.75 6.62 22.43
N GLN A 333 51.36 6.85 21.27
CA GLN A 333 50.78 6.68 19.94
C GLN A 333 50.17 5.29 19.74
N TYR A 334 48.85 5.24 19.54
CA TYR A 334 48.19 4.06 18.97
C TYR A 334 48.68 3.86 17.53
N ARG A 335 49.43 2.79 17.27
CA ARG A 335 49.71 2.32 15.90
C ARG A 335 48.40 1.96 15.21
N ARG A 336 47.95 2.82 14.28
CA ARG A 336 46.92 2.48 13.31
C ARG A 336 47.45 1.38 12.38
N TYR A 337 46.98 0.16 12.54
CA TYR A 337 46.99 -0.80 11.44
C TYR A 337 45.79 -0.48 10.54
N ARG A 338 46.06 0.18 9.40
CA ARG A 338 45.07 0.34 8.31
C ARG A 338 44.79 -1.04 7.72
N CYS A 339 43.58 -1.55 7.91
CA CYS A 339 43.00 -2.54 7.02
C CYS A 339 42.35 -1.78 5.85
N SER A 340 42.85 -1.94 4.63
CA SER A 340 42.38 -1.22 3.43
C SER A 340 41.00 -1.64 2.93
N ALA A 341 40.29 -2.52 3.65
CA ALA A 341 38.98 -3.07 3.25
C ALA A 341 37.84 -2.77 4.25
N CYS A 342 38.10 -2.07 5.35
CA CYS A 342 37.07 -1.67 6.33
C CYS A 342 37.26 -0.20 6.71
N SER A 343 36.77 0.70 5.86
CA SER A 343 36.54 2.09 6.24
C SER A 343 35.05 2.36 6.11
N TRP A 344 34.33 2.23 7.22
CA TRP A 344 32.97 2.73 7.36
C TRP A 344 32.99 4.27 7.36
N PRO A 345 32.13 4.98 6.61
CA PRO A 345 32.24 6.44 6.48
C PRO A 345 31.60 7.23 7.63
N TRP A 346 30.85 6.59 8.54
CA TRP A 346 30.04 7.29 9.55
C TRP A 346 30.31 6.72 10.94
N GLY A 347 31.41 7.16 11.54
CA GLY A 347 31.57 7.10 12.99
C GLY A 347 30.75 8.22 13.61
N TYR A 348 29.81 7.88 14.49
CA TYR A 348 29.04 8.83 15.28
C TYR A 348 29.98 9.74 16.10
N SER A 349 30.07 11.02 15.72
CA SER A 349 30.67 12.07 16.53
C SER A 349 29.60 12.69 17.43
N LEU A 350 29.67 12.45 18.74
CA LEU A 350 28.88 13.16 19.74
C LEU A 350 29.34 14.63 19.83
N PRO A 351 28.44 15.62 19.81
CA PRO A 351 28.79 17.03 19.93
C PRO A 351 28.80 17.48 21.40
N GLY A 352 29.85 18.19 21.80
CA GLY A 352 29.99 18.81 23.13
C GLY A 352 31.29 19.59 23.27
N SER A 353 31.27 20.86 22.83
CA SER A 353 32.26 21.94 23.06
C SER A 353 32.07 22.57 24.46
N PRO A 354 32.70 23.71 24.87
CA PRO A 354 33.95 24.43 24.52
C PRO A 354 34.79 24.76 25.81
N PRO A 355 35.79 25.67 25.86
CA PRO A 355 36.44 26.49 24.81
C PRO A 355 37.85 26.04 24.37
#